data_AF-A0A820MC14-F1
#
_entry.id   AF-A0A820MC14-F1
#
_cell.length_a   1.000
_cell.length_b   1.000
_cell.length_c   1.000
_cell.angle_alpha   90.00
_cell.angle_beta   90.00
_cell.angle_gamma   90.00
#
_symmetry.space_group_name_H-M   'P 1'
#
loop_
_entity.id
_entity.type
_entity.pdbx_description
1 polymer ?
#
loop_
_entity_poly.entity_id
_entity_poly.type
_entity_poly.pdbx_seq_one_letter_code
_entity_poly.pdbx_strand_id
1 'polypeptide(L)'
;LLQQHPQRVRHRLRRPVLQVRQQQPQQPRQRQLQLLLRLLQQRQQQRQQQQRQQRLRQQQQLRQQQRQLLLRLLRRRQQQRRLQQRRLLRLLRLQQRQQLRQQLQLQPRHQLLAQQLQQRRQQPQLLLLAQQLRQQLRLLRQLQLKLRLPRLAQAPRQQLPLQLKLRLRQQLRRQLRQQRLRQPPLQQPQVTSAPCPTGYVRTPSGACVNLLIDFNNCGSIGYVCSSTYTSCSNGACSGAPAVQLIGGVTITGWGGTVNVDDAYVTISLPFSITLYGYTTSSASVQSNGCVCLAGCSSSYTNGPLPSSGFSGPTAFGYWDDLYIYAGTSQSVYYGTTGTYPNRNLVFEFYMAHFGAPNLYYRFQIVFFEATPNVVRYLYYQASDSGASCTIGVQSSGTGPSMTYSVDTAGSVPAGSSTTSSATLTLTFNTASGTYSSSG
;
A
#
# COMPACT_ATOMS: atom_id res chain seq x y z
N LEU A 1 89.18 6.81 -58.42
CA LEU A 1 90.57 6.61 -57.96
C LEU A 1 90.52 6.53 -56.43
N LEU A 2 90.31 5.34 -55.86
CA LEU A 2 91.32 4.33 -55.50
C LEU A 2 92.33 4.82 -54.45
N GLN A 3 92.33 4.10 -53.33
CA GLN A 3 93.49 3.76 -52.46
C GLN A 3 94.01 4.88 -51.51
N GLN A 4 94.48 4.63 -50.28
CA GLN A 4 94.79 3.40 -49.53
C GLN A 4 95.07 3.75 -48.04
N HIS A 5 94.83 2.79 -47.14
CA HIS A 5 95.39 2.65 -45.77
C HIS A 5 96.95 2.53 -45.78
N PRO A 6 97.76 2.57 -44.67
CA PRO A 6 97.51 1.88 -43.38
C PRO A 6 98.20 2.34 -42.04
N GLN A 7 97.68 1.75 -40.94
CA GLN A 7 98.30 1.18 -39.71
C GLN A 7 99.18 1.98 -38.72
N ARG A 8 98.77 1.95 -37.43
CA ARG A 8 99.36 1.24 -36.24
C ARG A 8 98.73 1.84 -34.95
N VAL A 9 98.47 1.21 -33.79
CA VAL A 9 98.76 -0.11 -33.18
C VAL A 9 97.95 -0.25 -31.85
N ARG A 10 97.65 -1.51 -31.47
CA ARG A 10 97.35 -2.12 -30.14
C ARG A 10 95.97 -2.04 -29.44
N HIS A 11 95.28 -3.20 -29.50
CA HIS A 11 94.60 -4.02 -28.46
C HIS A 11 93.97 -3.41 -27.19
N ARG A 12 92.68 -3.72 -26.94
CA ARG A 12 92.25 -4.81 -26.01
C ARG A 12 90.74 -5.11 -26.10
N LEU A 13 90.43 -6.40 -25.96
CA LEU A 13 89.13 -7.07 -26.18
C LEU A 13 88.18 -6.97 -24.96
N ARG A 14 86.89 -7.15 -25.24
CA ARG A 14 85.70 -7.06 -24.36
C ARG A 14 85.40 -8.36 -23.56
N ARG A 15 84.82 -8.15 -22.35
CA ARG A 15 83.82 -8.96 -21.56
C ARG A 15 84.28 -10.22 -20.78
N PRO A 16 83.56 -10.72 -19.72
CA PRO A 16 82.54 -10.11 -18.80
C PRO A 16 82.49 -10.64 -17.32
N VAL A 17 81.57 -10.07 -16.50
CA VAL A 17 80.78 -10.64 -15.35
C VAL A 17 81.45 -10.99 -14.00
N LEU A 18 81.09 -10.23 -12.95
CA LEU A 18 80.58 -10.67 -11.62
C LEU A 18 80.55 -9.48 -10.64
N GLN A 19 79.40 -8.83 -10.45
CA GLN A 19 79.22 -7.86 -9.37
C GLN A 19 78.68 -8.58 -8.12
N VAL A 20 79.56 -8.68 -7.13
CA VAL A 20 79.26 -9.14 -5.77
C VAL A 20 78.31 -8.16 -5.10
N ARG A 21 77.21 -8.69 -4.57
CA ARG A 21 76.17 -7.96 -3.82
C ARG A 21 76.72 -7.58 -2.44
N GLN A 22 77.24 -6.37 -2.27
CA GLN A 22 77.59 -5.84 -0.95
C GLN A 22 76.32 -5.41 -0.19
N GLN A 23 75.95 -6.15 0.86
CA GLN A 23 75.01 -5.67 1.87
C GLN A 23 75.75 -4.71 2.82
N GLN A 24 75.38 -3.43 2.79
CA GLN A 24 75.88 -2.46 3.77
C GLN A 24 75.28 -2.73 5.17
N PRO A 25 76.06 -2.59 6.26
CA PRO A 25 75.57 -2.76 7.62
C PRO A 25 74.72 -1.55 8.03
N GLN A 26 73.40 -1.72 8.12
CA GLN A 26 72.53 -0.72 8.75
C GLN A 26 72.94 -0.52 10.22
N GLN A 27 73.16 0.73 10.62
CA GLN A 27 73.53 1.10 11.99
C GLN A 27 72.48 0.59 13.01
N PRO A 28 72.89 0.12 14.20
CA PRO A 28 72.00 -0.48 15.21
C PRO A 28 70.78 0.39 15.56
N ARG A 29 70.95 1.72 15.55
CA ARG A 29 69.89 2.70 15.82
C ARG A 29 68.77 2.70 14.78
N GLN A 30 69.09 2.53 13.48
CA GLN A 30 68.06 2.45 12.43
C GLN A 30 67.24 1.17 12.54
N ARG A 31 67.87 0.04 12.92
CA ARG A 31 67.15 -1.22 13.19
C ARG A 31 66.22 -1.09 14.40
N GLN A 32 66.67 -0.42 15.48
CA GLN A 32 65.83 -0.15 16.65
C GLN A 32 64.61 0.74 16.30
N LEU A 33 64.80 1.79 15.49
CA LEU A 33 63.71 2.67 15.08
C LEU A 33 62.68 1.94 14.20
N GLN A 34 63.13 1.10 13.26
CA GLN A 34 62.23 0.26 12.46
C GLN A 34 61.46 -0.75 13.31
N LEU A 35 62.09 -1.32 14.34
CA LEU A 35 61.43 -2.23 15.28
C LEU A 35 60.34 -1.50 16.09
N LEU A 36 60.63 -0.30 16.58
CA LEU A 36 59.69 0.56 17.30
C LEU A 36 58.49 0.93 16.42
N LEU A 37 58.72 1.29 15.15
CA LEU A 37 57.65 1.63 14.21
C LEU A 37 56.71 0.44 13.95
N ARG A 38 57.28 -0.77 13.82
CA ARG A 38 56.50 -2.02 13.66
C ARG A 38 55.66 -2.32 14.92
N LEU A 39 56.22 -2.13 16.11
CA LEU A 39 55.49 -2.31 17.37
C LEU A 39 54.34 -1.31 17.52
N LEU A 40 54.54 -0.05 17.11
CA LEU A 40 53.49 0.97 17.08
C LEU A 40 52.37 0.63 16.09
N GLN A 41 52.72 0.17 14.88
CA GLN A 41 51.74 -0.32 13.91
C GLN A 41 50.94 -1.52 14.43
N GLN A 42 51.61 -2.50 15.07
CA GLN A 42 50.93 -3.65 15.68
C GLN A 42 49.96 -3.21 16.79
N ARG A 43 50.37 -2.29 17.66
CA ARG A 43 49.49 -1.73 18.70
C ARG A 43 48.28 -1.00 18.10
N GLN A 44 48.48 -0.25 17.01
CA GLN A 44 47.39 0.44 16.31
C GLN A 44 46.41 -0.56 15.69
N GLN A 45 46.89 -1.62 15.05
CA GLN A 45 46.05 -2.70 14.51
C GLN A 45 45.27 -3.42 15.61
N GLN A 46 45.90 -3.72 16.76
CA GLN A 46 45.23 -4.32 17.91
C GLN A 46 44.09 -3.43 18.44
N ARG A 47 44.33 -2.11 18.58
CA ARG A 47 43.28 -1.15 18.98
C ARG A 47 42.12 -1.12 17.99
N GLN A 48 42.41 -1.10 16.69
CA GLN A 48 41.36 -1.15 15.65
C GLN A 48 40.55 -2.45 15.70
N GLN A 49 41.21 -3.60 15.92
CA GLN A 49 40.52 -4.88 16.08
C GLN A 49 39.61 -4.89 17.32
N GLN A 50 40.08 -4.37 18.45
CA GLN A 50 39.28 -4.24 19.67
C GLN A 50 38.05 -3.35 19.45
N GLN A 51 38.22 -2.19 18.82
CA GLN A 51 37.09 -1.30 18.47
C GLN A 51 36.09 -1.98 17.53
N ARG A 52 36.57 -2.72 16.53
CA ARG A 52 35.71 -3.48 15.61
C ARG A 52 34.91 -4.57 16.35
N GLN A 53 35.54 -5.29 17.28
CA GLN A 53 34.84 -6.28 18.11
C GLN A 53 33.79 -5.63 19.02
N GLN A 54 34.10 -4.47 19.60
CA GLN A 54 33.15 -3.73 20.44
C GLN A 54 31.93 -3.26 19.63
N ARG A 55 32.13 -2.71 18.43
CA ARG A 55 31.04 -2.33 17.51
C ARG A 55 30.17 -3.53 17.12
N LEU A 56 30.78 -4.69 16.86
CA LEU A 56 30.03 -5.92 16.56
C LEU A 56 29.18 -6.39 17.75
N ARG A 57 29.71 -6.33 18.98
CA ARG A 57 28.95 -6.64 20.20
C ARG A 57 27.76 -5.70 20.39
N GLN A 58 27.96 -4.39 20.21
CA GLN A 58 26.87 -3.40 20.27
C GLN A 58 25.80 -3.67 19.19
N GLN A 59 26.21 -3.97 17.95
CA GLN A 59 25.27 -4.29 16.88
C GLN A 59 24.48 -5.57 17.16
N GLN A 60 25.10 -6.59 17.76
CA GLN A 60 24.41 -7.80 18.20
C GLN A 60 23.39 -7.52 19.30
N GLN A 61 23.73 -6.68 20.29
CA GLN A 61 22.80 -6.25 21.35
C GLN A 61 21.60 -5.49 20.78
N LEU A 62 21.83 -4.54 19.86
CA LEU A 62 20.75 -3.80 19.20
C LEU A 62 19.81 -4.73 18.43
N ARG A 63 20.35 -5.70 17.68
CA ARG A 63 19.56 -6.71 16.97
C ARG A 63 18.74 -7.58 17.92
N GLN A 64 19.29 -7.93 19.09
CA GLN A 64 18.55 -8.66 20.11
C GLN A 64 17.40 -7.83 20.70
N GLN A 65 17.64 -6.55 21.00
CA GLN A 65 16.61 -5.63 21.48
C GLN A 65 15.48 -5.44 20.46
N GLN A 66 15.82 -5.22 19.18
CA GLN A 66 14.83 -5.13 18.09
C GLN A 66 14.00 -6.41 17.95
N ARG A 67 14.62 -7.59 18.05
CA ARG A 67 13.90 -8.88 18.02
C ARG A 67 12.94 -9.02 19.20
N GLN A 68 13.34 -8.60 20.40
CA GLN A 68 12.47 -8.62 21.58
C GLN A 68 11.28 -7.66 21.44
N LEU A 69 11.50 -6.44 20.94
CA LEU A 69 10.45 -5.47 20.68
C LEU A 69 9.44 -6.00 19.65
N LEU A 70 9.93 -6.55 18.54
CA LEU A 70 9.08 -7.16 17.50
C LEU A 70 8.23 -8.30 18.08
N LEU A 71 8.80 -9.16 18.93
CA LEU A 71 8.04 -10.23 19.58
C LEU A 71 6.96 -9.68 20.52
N ARG A 72 7.21 -8.57 21.25
CA ARG A 72 6.21 -7.91 22.10
C ARG A 72 5.07 -7.33 21.26
N LEU A 73 5.38 -6.65 20.16
CA LEU A 73 4.39 -6.09 19.23
C LEU A 73 3.52 -7.19 18.61
N LEU A 74 4.13 -8.29 18.17
CA LEU A 74 3.40 -9.45 17.63
C LEU A 74 2.47 -10.08 18.66
N ARG A 75 2.89 -10.20 19.92
CA ARG A 75 2.03 -10.69 21.02
C ARG A 75 0.84 -9.75 21.27
N ARG A 76 1.07 -8.44 21.33
CA ARG A 76 -0.01 -7.43 21.48
C ARG A 76 -1.01 -7.51 20.33
N ARG A 77 -0.54 -7.58 19.09
CA ARG A 77 -1.40 -7.72 17.90
C ARG A 77 -2.20 -9.02 17.93
N GLN A 78 -1.62 -10.12 18.41
CA GLN A 78 -2.31 -11.39 18.58
C GLN A 78 -3.39 -11.33 19.67
N GLN A 79 -3.12 -10.65 20.79
CA GLN A 79 -4.11 -10.42 21.85
C GLN A 79 -5.27 -9.54 21.36
N GLN A 80 -5.00 -8.43 20.67
CA GLN A 80 -6.02 -7.57 20.07
C GLN A 80 -6.92 -8.36 19.11
N ARG A 81 -6.36 -9.22 18.25
CA ARG A 81 -7.14 -10.09 17.36
C ARG A 81 -8.03 -11.08 18.12
N ARG A 82 -7.54 -11.68 19.23
CA ARG A 82 -8.35 -12.56 20.08
C ARG A 82 -9.51 -11.81 20.74
N LEU A 83 -9.28 -10.57 21.18
CA LEU A 83 -10.32 -9.71 21.75
C LEU A 83 -11.36 -9.31 20.71
N GLN A 84 -10.93 -8.90 19.52
CA GLN A 84 -11.82 -8.63 18.39
C GLN A 84 -12.67 -9.85 18.04
N GLN A 85 -12.08 -11.05 18.02
CA GLN A 85 -12.81 -12.30 17.76
C GLN A 85 -13.88 -12.59 18.82
N ARG A 86 -13.54 -12.39 20.12
CA ARG A 86 -14.52 -12.54 21.21
C ARG A 86 -15.66 -11.53 21.09
N ARG A 87 -15.36 -10.28 20.74
CA ARG A 87 -16.36 -9.22 20.54
C ARG A 87 -17.29 -9.56 19.38
N LEU A 88 -16.73 -10.00 18.25
CA LEU A 88 -17.50 -10.41 17.07
C LEU A 88 -18.41 -11.61 17.38
N LEU A 89 -17.90 -12.64 18.06
CA LEU A 89 -18.72 -13.80 18.46
C LEU A 89 -19.84 -13.41 19.42
N ARG A 90 -19.60 -12.45 20.32
CA ARG A 90 -20.63 -11.92 21.23
C ARG A 90 -21.72 -11.18 20.47
N LEU A 91 -21.34 -10.33 19.51
CA LEU A 91 -22.29 -9.62 18.64
C LEU A 91 -23.11 -10.60 17.81
N LEU A 92 -22.48 -11.63 17.24
CA LEU A 92 -23.17 -12.64 16.45
C LEU A 92 -24.21 -13.41 17.29
N ARG A 93 -23.86 -13.77 18.53
CA ARG A 93 -24.79 -14.41 19.48
C ARG A 93 -25.95 -13.48 19.87
N LEU A 94 -25.70 -12.18 20.03
CA LEU A 94 -26.74 -11.19 20.32
C LEU A 94 -27.70 -11.04 19.13
N GLN A 95 -27.16 -10.93 17.92
CA GLN A 95 -27.94 -10.88 16.69
C GLN A 95 -28.81 -12.14 16.53
N GLN A 96 -28.24 -13.33 16.78
CA GLN A 96 -28.99 -14.58 16.71
C GLN A 96 -30.13 -14.63 17.75
N ARG A 97 -29.90 -14.14 18.97
CA ARG A 97 -30.95 -14.01 19.99
C ARG A 97 -32.04 -13.00 19.63
N GLN A 98 -31.68 -11.87 19.02
CA GLN A 98 -32.65 -10.88 18.53
C GLN A 98 -33.51 -11.46 17.40
N GLN A 99 -32.90 -12.19 16.46
CA GLN A 99 -33.62 -12.88 15.40
C GLN A 99 -34.57 -13.94 15.94
N LEU A 100 -34.14 -14.76 16.90
CA LEU A 100 -35.01 -15.74 17.58
C LEU A 100 -36.19 -15.07 18.32
N ARG A 101 -35.98 -13.89 18.93
CA ARG A 101 -37.07 -13.13 19.56
C ARG A 101 -38.06 -12.56 18.54
N GLN A 102 -37.58 -12.05 17.40
CA GLN A 102 -38.44 -11.57 16.31
C GLN A 102 -39.25 -12.72 15.69
N GLN A 103 -38.67 -13.92 15.57
CA GLN A 103 -39.36 -15.13 15.11
C GLN A 103 -40.52 -15.57 16.01
N LEU A 104 -40.48 -15.26 17.31
CA LEU A 104 -41.53 -15.59 18.27
C LEU A 104 -42.72 -14.60 18.26
N GLN A 105 -42.58 -13.42 17.65
CA GLN A 105 -43.58 -12.35 17.72
C GLN A 105 -44.42 -12.16 16.44
N LEU A 106 -44.03 -12.68 15.26
CA LEU A 106 -44.77 -12.43 14.00
C LEU A 106 -44.79 -13.63 13.01
N GLN A 107 -45.93 -14.33 12.98
CA GLN A 107 -46.59 -15.04 11.85
C GLN A 107 -45.81 -16.12 11.03
N PRO A 108 -46.33 -16.62 9.87
CA PRO A 108 -46.81 -18.00 9.63
C PRO A 108 -45.81 -18.93 8.89
N ARG A 109 -46.08 -20.25 8.93
CA ARG A 109 -45.19 -21.37 8.53
C ARG A 109 -44.49 -21.28 7.15
N HIS A 110 -45.03 -20.58 6.15
CA HIS A 110 -44.46 -20.55 4.79
C HIS A 110 -43.24 -19.63 4.63
N GLN A 111 -43.09 -18.58 5.44
CA GLN A 111 -41.89 -17.71 5.41
C GLN A 111 -40.68 -18.32 6.13
N LEU A 112 -40.92 -19.31 7.01
CA LEU A 112 -39.88 -20.02 7.76
C LEU A 112 -38.95 -20.84 6.83
N LEU A 113 -39.51 -21.41 5.76
CA LEU A 113 -38.78 -22.26 4.82
C LEU A 113 -37.81 -21.45 3.92
N ALA A 114 -38.25 -20.27 3.47
CA ALA A 114 -37.43 -19.37 2.64
C ALA A 114 -36.23 -18.81 3.41
N GLN A 115 -36.41 -18.49 4.71
CA GLN A 115 -35.31 -18.04 5.58
C GLN A 115 -34.35 -19.18 5.98
N GLN A 116 -34.84 -20.41 6.21
CA GLN A 116 -33.97 -21.57 6.48
C GLN A 116 -33.04 -21.87 5.29
N LEU A 117 -33.52 -21.67 4.06
CA LEU A 117 -32.71 -21.79 2.85
C LEU A 117 -31.65 -20.68 2.73
N GLN A 118 -31.97 -19.46 3.17
CA GLN A 118 -31.02 -18.33 3.21
C GLN A 118 -29.93 -18.52 4.29
N GLN A 119 -30.27 -19.07 5.45
CA GLN A 119 -29.31 -19.43 6.51
C GLN A 119 -28.37 -20.57 6.07
N ARG A 120 -28.89 -21.58 5.36
CA ARG A 120 -28.05 -22.62 4.73
C ARG A 120 -27.12 -22.07 3.65
N ARG A 121 -27.50 -20.99 2.95
CA ARG A 121 -26.65 -20.30 1.95
C ARG A 121 -25.52 -19.46 2.58
N GLN A 122 -25.67 -18.96 3.80
CA GLN A 122 -24.65 -18.14 4.48
C GLN A 122 -23.63 -18.97 5.30
N GLN A 123 -23.99 -20.20 5.72
CA GLN A 123 -23.11 -21.12 6.45
C GLN A 123 -21.75 -21.40 5.76
N PRO A 124 -21.71 -21.64 4.43
CA PRO A 124 -20.45 -21.90 3.71
C PRO A 124 -19.50 -20.70 3.71
N GLN A 125 -20.02 -19.47 3.57
CA GLN A 125 -19.21 -18.25 3.60
C GLN A 125 -18.57 -18.02 4.99
N LEU A 126 -19.31 -18.29 6.06
CA LEU A 126 -18.80 -18.24 7.43
C LEU A 126 -17.73 -19.32 7.69
N LEU A 127 -17.90 -20.52 7.14
CA LEU A 127 -16.93 -21.60 7.23
C LEU A 127 -15.64 -21.29 6.44
N LEU A 128 -15.77 -20.67 5.26
CA LEU A 128 -14.65 -20.24 4.43
C LEU A 128 -13.86 -19.11 5.11
N LEU A 129 -14.55 -18.11 5.66
CA LEU A 129 -13.94 -17.04 6.44
C LEU A 129 -13.21 -17.61 7.67
N ALA A 130 -13.82 -18.57 8.38
CA ALA A 130 -13.18 -19.26 9.51
C ALA A 130 -11.97 -20.10 9.10
N GLN A 131 -11.97 -20.71 7.91
CA GLN A 131 -10.84 -21.45 7.35
C GLN A 131 -9.69 -20.51 6.92
N GLN A 132 -10.01 -19.41 6.24
CA GLN A 132 -9.04 -18.37 5.88
C GLN A 132 -8.36 -17.79 7.13
N LEU A 133 -9.14 -17.52 8.19
CA LEU A 133 -8.60 -17.06 9.46
C LEU A 133 -7.68 -18.10 10.13
N ARG A 134 -8.06 -19.40 10.10
CA ARG A 134 -7.23 -20.50 10.62
C ARG A 134 -5.92 -20.64 9.84
N GLN A 135 -5.92 -20.42 8.52
CA GLN A 135 -4.71 -20.42 7.71
C GLN A 135 -3.80 -19.24 8.04
N GLN A 136 -4.34 -18.03 8.20
CA GLN A 136 -3.56 -16.86 8.62
C GLN A 136 -2.92 -17.05 10.00
N LEU A 137 -3.63 -17.68 10.94
CA LEU A 137 -3.09 -18.01 12.27
C LEU A 137 -1.97 -19.06 12.21
N ARG A 138 -2.04 -20.03 11.28
CA ARG A 138 -0.96 -21.00 11.06
C ARG A 138 0.29 -20.32 10.49
N LEU A 139 0.15 -19.42 9.53
CA LEU A 139 1.26 -18.65 8.96
C LEU A 139 1.96 -17.76 10.01
N LEU A 140 1.19 -17.09 10.86
CA LEU A 140 1.74 -16.30 11.97
C LEU A 140 2.46 -17.16 13.01
N ARG A 141 1.96 -18.36 13.32
CA ARG A 141 2.62 -19.31 14.23
C ARG A 141 3.93 -19.84 13.62
N GLN A 142 3.97 -20.07 12.31
CA GLN A 142 5.20 -20.44 11.60
C GLN A 142 6.23 -19.31 11.60
N LEU A 143 5.81 -18.06 11.42
CA LEU A 143 6.68 -16.88 11.55
C LEU A 143 7.24 -16.74 12.97
N GLN A 144 6.41 -16.96 14.00
CA GLN A 144 6.84 -16.97 15.41
C GLN A 144 7.86 -18.08 15.71
N LEU A 145 7.71 -19.27 15.12
CA LEU A 145 8.66 -20.39 15.26
C LEU A 145 10.00 -20.09 14.58
N LYS A 146 9.98 -19.52 13.37
CA LYS A 146 11.20 -19.08 12.65
C LYS A 146 11.95 -17.99 13.42
N LEU A 147 11.22 -17.11 14.12
CA LEU A 147 11.78 -16.06 14.97
C LEU A 147 12.21 -16.53 16.37
N ARG A 148 12.01 -17.80 16.74
CA ARG A 148 12.49 -18.39 18.01
C ARG A 148 13.75 -19.23 17.86
N LEU A 149 14.10 -19.66 16.66
CA LEU A 149 15.35 -20.39 16.42
C LEU A 149 16.54 -19.43 16.60
N PRO A 150 17.50 -19.71 17.50
CA PRO A 150 18.77 -19.01 17.48
C PRO A 150 19.49 -19.47 16.20
N ARG A 151 19.87 -18.52 15.33
CA ARG A 151 20.83 -18.81 14.27
C ARG A 151 22.14 -19.15 14.98
N LEU A 152 22.50 -20.43 15.03
CA LEU A 152 23.88 -20.85 15.28
C LEU A 152 24.74 -20.14 14.25
N ALA A 153 25.65 -19.31 14.74
CA ALA A 153 26.65 -18.67 13.91
C ALA A 153 27.63 -19.74 13.43
N GLN A 154 27.99 -19.66 12.15
CA GLN A 154 29.05 -20.40 11.46
C GLN A 154 28.76 -21.87 11.14
N ALA A 155 28.17 -22.10 9.96
CA ALA A 155 28.39 -23.31 9.17
C ALA A 155 28.39 -22.92 7.68
N PRO A 156 29.26 -23.50 6.83
CA PRO A 156 29.30 -23.16 5.41
C PRO A 156 28.00 -23.56 4.74
N ARG A 157 27.69 -22.93 3.60
CA ARG A 157 26.56 -23.31 2.74
C ARG A 157 26.64 -24.81 2.41
N GLN A 158 25.91 -25.64 3.14
CA GLN A 158 25.56 -26.99 2.70
C GLN A 158 24.08 -27.25 2.94
N GLN A 159 23.54 -27.94 1.96
CA GLN A 159 22.14 -28.26 1.73
C GLN A 159 21.51 -28.93 2.96
N LEU A 160 20.23 -28.64 3.21
CA LEU A 160 19.37 -29.53 4.02
C LEU A 160 19.61 -30.98 3.54
N PRO A 161 19.90 -31.96 4.41
CA PRO A 161 20.21 -33.32 3.96
C PRO A 161 19.09 -33.83 3.06
N LEU A 162 19.43 -34.14 1.81
CA LEU A 162 18.48 -34.53 0.77
C LEU A 162 17.53 -35.64 1.25
N GLN A 163 18.05 -36.54 2.09
CA GLN A 163 17.32 -37.64 2.72
C GLN A 163 16.15 -37.19 3.60
N LEU A 164 16.27 -36.07 4.33
CA LEU A 164 15.19 -35.56 5.19
C LEU A 164 14.07 -34.94 4.36
N LYS A 165 14.41 -34.21 3.28
CA LYS A 165 13.43 -33.67 2.32
C LYS A 165 12.70 -34.76 1.54
N LEU A 166 13.41 -35.83 1.16
CA LEU A 166 12.83 -37.00 0.50
C LEU A 166 11.88 -37.76 1.42
N ARG A 167 12.27 -38.01 2.68
CA ARG A 167 11.40 -38.64 3.68
C ARG A 167 10.14 -37.81 3.94
N LEU A 168 10.26 -36.49 4.10
CA LEU A 168 9.09 -35.61 4.26
C LEU A 168 8.17 -35.61 3.03
N ARG A 169 8.75 -35.58 1.82
CA ARG A 169 7.97 -35.64 0.56
C ARG A 169 7.24 -36.97 0.40
N GLN A 170 7.88 -38.09 0.73
CA GLN A 170 7.25 -39.41 0.65
C GLN A 170 6.14 -39.58 1.69
N GLN A 171 6.34 -39.06 2.90
CA GLN A 171 5.34 -39.10 3.97
C GLN A 171 4.13 -38.22 3.62
N LEU A 172 4.36 -37.03 3.04
CA LEU A 172 3.30 -36.14 2.54
C LEU A 172 2.53 -36.78 1.37
N ARG A 173 3.22 -37.46 0.45
CA ARG A 173 2.59 -38.19 -0.66
C ARG A 173 1.72 -39.35 -0.16
N ARG A 174 2.17 -40.12 0.85
CA ARG A 174 1.38 -41.20 1.46
C ARG A 174 0.13 -40.66 2.17
N GLN A 175 0.25 -39.53 2.88
CA GLN A 175 -0.90 -38.87 3.52
C GLN A 175 -1.92 -38.33 2.51
N LEU A 176 -1.46 -37.74 1.41
CA LEU A 176 -2.34 -37.27 0.32
C LEU A 176 -3.03 -38.43 -0.41
N ARG A 177 -2.34 -39.57 -0.58
CA ARG A 177 -2.91 -40.78 -1.21
C ARG A 177 -3.98 -41.43 -0.33
N GLN A 178 -3.76 -41.49 0.99
CA GLN A 178 -4.76 -41.96 1.96
C GLN A 178 -5.96 -41.01 2.10
N GLN A 179 -5.76 -39.69 1.91
CA GLN A 179 -6.87 -38.73 1.86
C GLN A 179 -7.73 -38.87 0.60
N ARG A 180 -7.16 -39.22 -0.56
CA ARG A 180 -7.91 -39.47 -1.79
C ARG A 180 -8.75 -40.76 -1.75
N LEU A 181 -8.26 -41.80 -1.08
CA LEU A 181 -8.96 -43.09 -0.99
C LEU A 181 -10.12 -43.10 0.03
N ARG A 182 -10.26 -42.05 0.85
CA ARG A 182 -11.34 -41.92 1.85
C ARG A 182 -12.45 -40.94 1.44
N GLN A 183 -12.43 -40.43 0.21
CA GLN A 183 -13.51 -39.59 -0.30
C GLN A 183 -14.57 -40.48 -0.96
N PRO A 184 -15.82 -40.51 -0.49
CA PRO A 184 -16.92 -41.07 -1.28
C PRO A 184 -17.06 -40.24 -2.56
N PRO A 185 -17.58 -40.83 -3.66
CA PRO A 185 -17.68 -40.12 -4.93
C PRO A 185 -18.52 -38.85 -4.76
N LEU A 186 -17.85 -37.70 -4.90
CA LEU A 186 -18.51 -36.40 -4.92
C LEU A 186 -19.30 -36.32 -6.23
N GLN A 187 -20.61 -36.40 -6.13
CA GLN A 187 -21.50 -35.86 -7.15
C GLN A 187 -21.08 -34.42 -7.43
N GLN A 188 -20.87 -34.12 -8.71
CA GLN A 188 -20.44 -32.80 -9.18
C GLN A 188 -21.42 -31.74 -8.68
N PRO A 189 -20.96 -30.63 -8.07
CA PRO A 189 -21.85 -29.53 -7.76
C PRO A 189 -22.29 -28.90 -9.07
N GLN A 190 -23.59 -28.95 -9.33
CA GLN A 190 -24.24 -28.22 -10.41
C GLN A 190 -23.80 -26.75 -10.38
N VAL A 191 -23.18 -26.32 -11.47
CA VAL A 191 -22.79 -24.94 -11.74
C VAL A 191 -24.06 -24.10 -11.70
N THR A 192 -24.22 -23.26 -10.68
CA THR A 192 -25.26 -22.24 -10.70
C THR A 192 -24.87 -21.18 -11.73
N SER A 193 -25.51 -21.28 -12.89
CA SER A 193 -25.39 -20.42 -14.07
C SER A 193 -25.99 -19.01 -13.88
N ALA A 194 -25.89 -18.44 -12.68
CA ALA A 194 -26.31 -17.06 -12.49
C ALA A 194 -25.41 -16.16 -13.35
N PRO A 195 -25.92 -15.35 -14.29
CA PRO A 195 -25.08 -14.43 -15.06
C PRO A 195 -24.40 -13.43 -14.12
N CYS A 196 -23.21 -12.95 -14.51
CA CYS A 196 -22.58 -11.87 -13.75
C CYS A 196 -23.40 -10.57 -13.91
N PRO A 197 -23.37 -9.68 -12.90
CA PRO A 197 -23.93 -8.35 -13.05
C PRO A 197 -23.35 -7.64 -14.27
N THR A 198 -24.13 -6.74 -14.89
CA THR A 198 -23.68 -5.91 -16.01
C THR A 198 -22.35 -5.22 -15.66
N GLY A 199 -21.37 -5.33 -16.58
CA GLY A 199 -20.02 -4.80 -16.38
C GLY A 199 -19.01 -5.76 -15.71
N TYR A 200 -19.43 -6.99 -15.38
CA TYR A 200 -18.55 -8.02 -14.79
C TYR A 200 -18.45 -9.26 -15.67
N VAL A 201 -17.27 -9.87 -15.72
CA VAL A 201 -16.98 -11.09 -16.47
C VAL A 201 -16.71 -12.24 -15.50
N ARG A 202 -17.22 -13.42 -15.82
CA ARG A 202 -17.04 -14.63 -15.01
C ARG A 202 -15.65 -15.22 -15.25
N THR A 203 -14.82 -15.29 -14.21
CA THR A 203 -13.53 -15.99 -14.26
C THR A 203 -13.71 -17.50 -14.35
N PRO A 204 -12.69 -18.25 -14.81
CA PRO A 204 -12.68 -19.72 -14.76
C PRO A 204 -12.86 -20.29 -13.35
N SER A 205 -12.54 -19.52 -12.31
CA SER A 205 -12.78 -19.88 -10.90
C SER A 205 -14.23 -19.64 -10.45
N GLY A 206 -15.09 -19.10 -11.32
CA GLY A 206 -16.50 -18.85 -11.05
C GLY A 206 -16.81 -17.52 -10.36
N ALA A 207 -15.82 -16.62 -10.19
CA ALA A 207 -16.01 -15.30 -9.61
C ALA A 207 -16.40 -14.28 -10.71
N CYS A 208 -17.30 -13.36 -10.41
CA CYS A 208 -17.55 -12.22 -11.29
C CYS A 208 -16.54 -11.12 -10.97
N VAL A 209 -15.77 -10.68 -11.96
CA VAL A 209 -14.74 -9.64 -11.81
C VAL A 209 -14.98 -8.52 -12.82
N ASN A 210 -14.69 -7.28 -12.41
CA ASN A 210 -14.72 -6.15 -13.33
C ASN A 210 -13.32 -6.00 -13.94
N LEU A 211 -13.18 -6.34 -15.22
CA LEU A 211 -11.91 -6.35 -15.93
C LEU A 211 -11.28 -4.96 -16.05
N LEU A 212 -12.05 -3.88 -15.86
CA LEU A 212 -11.56 -2.51 -15.96
C LEU A 212 -10.79 -2.07 -14.72
N ILE A 213 -11.00 -2.72 -13.57
CA ILE A 213 -10.46 -2.32 -12.26
C ILE A 213 -9.79 -3.47 -11.48
N ASP A 214 -9.83 -4.70 -12.00
CA ASP A 214 -9.18 -5.86 -11.37
C ASP A 214 -7.71 -5.96 -11.78
N PHE A 215 -6.83 -5.75 -10.81
CA PHE A 215 -5.37 -5.83 -10.96
C PHE A 215 -4.87 -7.15 -11.59
N ASN A 216 -5.57 -8.26 -11.39
CA ASN A 216 -5.16 -9.57 -11.90
C ASN A 216 -5.77 -9.92 -13.27
N ASN A 217 -6.68 -9.08 -13.77
CA ASN A 217 -7.49 -9.36 -14.95
C ASN A 217 -7.68 -8.08 -15.80
N CYS A 218 -6.62 -7.28 -15.95
CA CYS A 218 -6.70 -5.95 -16.55
C CYS A 218 -7.08 -6.02 -18.03
N GLY A 219 -8.28 -5.58 -18.37
CA GLY A 219 -8.83 -5.66 -19.73
C GLY A 219 -9.17 -7.09 -20.21
N SER A 220 -8.57 -8.13 -19.62
CA SER A 220 -8.86 -9.53 -19.91
C SER A 220 -8.49 -10.45 -18.75
N ILE A 221 -9.17 -11.60 -18.65
CA ILE A 221 -8.95 -12.57 -17.57
C ILE A 221 -7.50 -13.08 -17.58
N GLY A 222 -6.84 -13.00 -16.44
CA GLY A 222 -5.46 -13.45 -16.24
C GLY A 222 -4.40 -12.48 -16.76
N TYR A 223 -4.80 -11.35 -17.35
CA TYR A 223 -3.88 -10.31 -17.76
C TYR A 223 -3.46 -9.48 -16.54
N VAL A 224 -2.24 -9.74 -16.08
CA VAL A 224 -1.61 -9.04 -14.97
C VAL A 224 -0.60 -8.05 -15.53
N CYS A 225 -0.63 -6.81 -15.04
CA CYS A 225 0.30 -5.78 -15.49
C CYS A 225 1.76 -6.12 -15.17
N SER A 226 2.66 -5.84 -16.13
CA SER A 226 4.12 -5.97 -15.95
C SER A 226 4.59 -5.17 -14.74
N SER A 227 5.70 -5.57 -14.11
CA SER A 227 6.28 -4.91 -12.93
C SER A 227 6.66 -3.44 -13.14
N THR A 228 6.69 -2.96 -14.38
CA THR A 228 6.88 -1.55 -14.74
C THR A 228 5.63 -0.69 -14.53
N TYR A 229 4.46 -1.30 -14.39
CA TYR A 229 3.18 -0.63 -14.16
C TYR A 229 2.71 -0.92 -12.72
N THR A 230 2.08 0.05 -12.08
CA THR A 230 1.64 -0.06 -10.68
C THR A 230 0.12 -0.18 -10.51
N SER A 231 -0.63 -0.17 -11.62
CA SER A 231 -2.09 -0.40 -11.62
C SER A 231 -2.68 -0.91 -12.93
N CYS A 232 -3.94 -1.33 -12.83
CA CYS A 232 -4.88 -1.40 -13.95
C CYS A 232 -5.90 -0.26 -13.82
N SER A 233 -6.10 0.50 -14.89
CA SER A 233 -7.18 1.50 -15.00
C SER A 233 -7.84 1.40 -16.36
N ASN A 234 -9.16 1.24 -16.38
CA ASN A 234 -9.98 1.09 -17.58
C ASN A 234 -9.47 0.04 -18.58
N GLY A 235 -8.96 -1.09 -18.06
CA GLY A 235 -8.45 -2.18 -18.90
C GLY A 235 -7.05 -1.95 -19.49
N ALA A 236 -6.36 -0.88 -19.11
CA ALA A 236 -4.98 -0.61 -19.49
C ALA A 236 -4.04 -0.62 -18.27
N CYS A 237 -2.83 -1.12 -18.45
CA CYS A 237 -1.80 -1.06 -17.42
C CYS A 237 -1.24 0.36 -17.31
N SER A 238 -1.18 0.86 -16.08
CA SER A 238 -0.81 2.24 -15.78
C SER A 238 0.35 2.31 -14.81
N GLY A 239 1.29 3.22 -15.09
CA GLY A 239 2.45 3.51 -14.24
C GLY A 239 2.07 4.21 -12.95
N ALA A 240 0.85 4.76 -12.91
CA ALA A 240 0.22 5.28 -11.71
C ALA A 240 -0.27 4.14 -10.80
N PRO A 241 -0.22 4.31 -9.48
CA PRO A 241 -0.72 3.35 -8.49
C PRO A 241 -2.18 2.99 -8.72
N ALA A 242 -2.59 1.80 -8.26
CA ALA A 242 -4.01 1.45 -8.32
C ALA A 242 -4.77 2.40 -7.40
N VAL A 243 -5.92 2.88 -7.85
CA VAL A 243 -6.92 3.57 -7.02
C VAL A 243 -7.01 2.82 -5.69
N GLN A 244 -6.81 3.51 -4.57
CA GLN A 244 -6.80 2.86 -3.25
C GLN A 244 -8.18 2.31 -2.90
N LEU A 245 -9.24 2.94 -3.42
CA LEU A 245 -10.61 2.50 -3.25
C LEU A 245 -10.91 1.20 -4.01
N ILE A 246 -10.65 0.07 -3.35
CA ILE A 246 -10.97 -1.26 -3.87
C ILE A 246 -12.48 -1.35 -4.17
N GLY A 247 -12.81 -1.61 -5.44
CA GLY A 247 -14.21 -1.70 -5.89
C GLY A 247 -14.91 -0.34 -6.07
N GLY A 248 -14.16 0.76 -6.05
CA GLY A 248 -14.67 2.07 -6.46
C GLY A 248 -15.07 2.06 -7.93
N VAL A 249 -16.11 2.83 -8.25
CA VAL A 249 -16.58 3.05 -9.62
C VAL A 249 -16.22 4.46 -10.06
N THR A 250 -15.92 4.66 -11.34
CA THR A 250 -15.63 5.99 -11.90
C THR A 250 -16.89 6.84 -11.93
N ILE A 251 -16.72 8.16 -11.88
CA ILE A 251 -17.80 9.08 -12.25
C ILE A 251 -18.16 8.82 -13.71
N THR A 252 -19.47 8.72 -13.99
CA THR A 252 -19.94 8.39 -15.34
C THR A 252 -19.48 9.48 -16.32
N GLY A 253 -18.86 9.07 -17.42
CA GLY A 253 -18.32 9.98 -18.42
C GLY A 253 -16.99 10.63 -18.05
N TRP A 254 -16.32 10.19 -16.97
CA TRP A 254 -15.00 10.69 -16.59
C TRP A 254 -13.93 9.61 -16.75
N GLY A 255 -12.75 10.01 -17.23
CA GLY A 255 -11.60 9.12 -17.44
C GLY A 255 -11.61 8.37 -18.78
N GLY A 256 -10.54 7.63 -19.05
CA GLY A 256 -10.42 6.82 -20.26
C GLY A 256 -10.12 7.66 -21.49
N THR A 257 -11.11 7.88 -22.37
CA THR A 257 -10.92 8.50 -23.70
C THR A 257 -11.40 9.95 -23.80
N VAL A 258 -11.85 10.53 -22.69
CA VAL A 258 -12.41 11.88 -22.66
C VAL A 258 -11.59 12.80 -21.78
N ASN A 259 -11.48 14.04 -22.25
CA ASN A 259 -10.98 15.14 -21.43
C ASN A 259 -12.10 15.64 -20.53
N VAL A 260 -11.79 15.95 -19.28
CA VAL A 260 -12.76 16.56 -18.34
C VAL A 260 -12.13 17.78 -17.73
N ASP A 261 -12.83 18.90 -17.87
CA ASP A 261 -12.45 20.23 -17.44
C ASP A 261 -13.69 21.00 -17.01
N ASP A 262 -13.58 21.84 -15.98
CA ASP A 262 -14.65 22.74 -15.51
C ASP A 262 -16.06 22.13 -15.50
N ALA A 263 -16.15 20.90 -15.01
CA ALA A 263 -17.37 20.12 -15.04
C ALA A 263 -17.70 19.59 -13.66
N TYR A 264 -18.99 19.37 -13.42
CA TYR A 264 -19.45 18.59 -12.28
C TYR A 264 -20.56 17.63 -12.68
N VAL A 265 -20.62 16.50 -11.99
CA VAL A 265 -21.65 15.47 -12.19
C VAL A 265 -22.31 15.17 -10.85
N THR A 266 -23.63 15.26 -10.81
CA THR A 266 -24.42 14.86 -9.65
C THR A 266 -24.65 13.35 -9.67
N ILE A 267 -24.32 12.69 -8.55
CA ILE A 267 -24.48 11.26 -8.37
C ILE A 267 -25.38 10.94 -7.17
N SER A 268 -26.09 9.81 -7.24
CA SER A 268 -26.81 9.25 -6.10
C SER A 268 -25.84 8.54 -5.16
N LEU A 269 -26.02 8.75 -3.85
CA LEU A 269 -25.16 8.19 -2.81
C LEU A 269 -25.75 6.91 -2.22
N PRO A 270 -24.89 5.98 -1.78
CA PRO A 270 -25.30 4.70 -1.18
C PRO A 270 -25.84 4.84 0.26
N PHE A 271 -25.70 6.04 0.84
CA PHE A 271 -26.32 6.49 2.08
C PHE A 271 -26.20 8.02 2.17
N SER A 272 -27.02 8.64 3.01
CA SER A 272 -26.98 10.09 3.18
C SER A 272 -25.72 10.54 3.92
N ILE A 273 -25.10 11.62 3.45
CA ILE A 273 -23.96 12.26 4.10
C ILE A 273 -24.37 13.65 4.61
N THR A 274 -23.64 14.16 5.59
CA THR A 274 -23.95 15.43 6.25
C THR A 274 -22.74 16.34 6.34
N LEU A 275 -22.90 17.61 5.97
CA LEU A 275 -21.92 18.69 6.16
C LEU A 275 -22.66 19.97 6.58
N TYR A 276 -22.17 20.67 7.61
CA TYR A 276 -22.84 21.86 8.18
C TYR A 276 -24.33 21.65 8.49
N GLY A 277 -24.71 20.48 9.00
CA GLY A 277 -26.09 20.11 9.33
C GLY A 277 -26.96 19.75 8.12
N TYR A 278 -26.52 20.06 6.90
CA TYR A 278 -27.23 19.70 5.68
C TYR A 278 -26.98 18.23 5.33
N THR A 279 -28.06 17.44 5.24
CA THR A 279 -28.00 16.00 4.96
C THR A 279 -28.64 15.71 3.61
N THR A 280 -27.95 14.93 2.77
CA THR A 280 -28.42 14.59 1.42
C THR A 280 -27.96 13.20 0.99
N SER A 281 -28.74 12.57 0.12
CA SER A 281 -28.42 11.31 -0.57
C SER A 281 -27.91 11.53 -2.00
N SER A 282 -27.56 12.76 -2.37
CA SER A 282 -26.93 13.11 -3.65
C SER A 282 -25.77 14.07 -3.42
N ALA A 283 -24.72 13.98 -4.23
CA ALA A 283 -23.64 14.97 -4.23
C ALA A 283 -23.17 15.24 -5.66
N SER A 284 -22.68 16.45 -5.90
CA SER A 284 -22.00 16.81 -7.16
C SER A 284 -20.50 16.69 -6.96
N VAL A 285 -19.85 15.89 -7.82
CA VAL A 285 -18.41 15.75 -7.88
C VAL A 285 -17.90 16.69 -8.97
N GLN A 286 -16.96 17.55 -8.63
CA GLN A 286 -16.48 18.62 -9.49
C GLN A 286 -15.01 18.39 -9.88
N SER A 287 -14.65 18.69 -11.14
CA SER A 287 -13.34 18.37 -11.70
C SER A 287 -12.23 19.11 -10.98
N ASN A 288 -12.49 20.32 -10.51
CA ASN A 288 -11.56 21.15 -9.76
C ASN A 288 -11.47 20.76 -8.26
N GLY A 289 -11.52 19.46 -7.95
CA GLY A 289 -11.16 18.92 -6.63
C GLY A 289 -12.19 19.10 -5.50
N CYS A 290 -13.46 19.34 -5.83
CA CYS A 290 -14.53 19.59 -4.86
C CYS A 290 -15.65 18.53 -4.86
N VAL A 291 -16.32 18.40 -3.70
CA VAL A 291 -17.58 17.67 -3.57
C VAL A 291 -18.63 18.58 -2.94
N CYS A 292 -19.68 18.89 -3.70
CA CYS A 292 -20.78 19.78 -3.30
C CYS A 292 -22.00 18.96 -2.88
N LEU A 293 -22.57 19.22 -1.71
CA LEU A 293 -23.83 18.59 -1.29
C LEU A 293 -25.05 19.34 -1.85
N ALA A 294 -24.89 20.63 -2.16
CA ALA A 294 -25.85 21.47 -2.87
C ALA A 294 -25.14 22.65 -3.55
N GLY A 295 -25.75 23.26 -4.57
CA GLY A 295 -25.30 24.55 -5.10
C GLY A 295 -23.88 24.57 -5.65
N CYS A 296 -23.51 23.58 -6.46
CA CYS A 296 -22.14 23.42 -6.98
C CYS A 296 -21.81 24.43 -8.09
N SER A 297 -20.51 24.69 -8.28
CA SER A 297 -19.96 25.55 -9.33
C SER A 297 -18.82 24.83 -10.06
N SER A 298 -18.64 25.14 -11.35
CA SER A 298 -17.51 24.68 -12.16
C SER A 298 -16.24 25.51 -11.99
N SER A 299 -16.22 26.55 -11.14
CA SER A 299 -15.07 27.45 -10.99
C SER A 299 -13.75 26.71 -10.78
N TYR A 300 -12.77 26.96 -11.64
CA TYR A 300 -11.37 26.55 -11.50
C TYR A 300 -10.54 27.53 -10.67
N THR A 301 -10.93 28.82 -10.68
CA THR A 301 -10.21 29.86 -9.93
C THR A 301 -10.48 29.69 -8.44
N ASN A 302 -9.48 29.23 -7.70
CA ASN A 302 -9.52 29.05 -6.26
C ASN A 302 -9.40 30.40 -5.51
N GLY A 303 -9.59 30.37 -4.20
CA GLY A 303 -9.48 31.56 -3.36
C GLY A 303 -9.99 31.36 -1.93
N PRO A 304 -9.96 32.40 -1.10
CA PRO A 304 -10.35 32.29 0.30
C PRO A 304 -11.82 31.86 0.45
N LEU A 305 -12.09 30.98 1.43
CA LEU A 305 -13.45 30.56 1.78
C LEU A 305 -14.07 31.54 2.80
N PRO A 306 -15.38 31.80 2.72
CA PRO A 306 -16.34 31.21 1.80
C PRO A 306 -16.23 31.79 0.39
N SER A 307 -16.38 30.92 -0.62
CA SER A 307 -16.48 31.32 -2.03
C SER A 307 -17.94 31.46 -2.43
N SER A 308 -18.34 32.64 -2.93
CA SER A 308 -19.71 32.93 -3.34
C SER A 308 -20.22 32.07 -4.50
N GLY A 309 -19.31 31.49 -5.30
CA GLY A 309 -19.65 30.58 -6.39
C GLY A 309 -20.27 29.26 -5.91
N PHE A 310 -19.99 28.83 -4.68
CA PHE A 310 -20.51 27.60 -4.10
C PHE A 310 -21.63 27.92 -3.10
N SER A 311 -22.87 27.95 -3.59
CA SER A 311 -24.02 28.43 -2.81
C SER A 311 -24.45 27.48 -1.67
N GLY A 312 -24.00 26.22 -1.67
CA GLY A 312 -24.33 25.23 -0.64
C GLY A 312 -23.12 24.56 0.00
N PRO A 313 -23.36 23.58 0.90
CA PRO A 313 -22.31 22.93 1.67
C PRO A 313 -21.34 22.19 0.76
N THR A 314 -20.06 22.54 0.84
CA THR A 314 -19.03 22.07 -0.08
C THR A 314 -17.77 21.67 0.67
N ALA A 315 -17.20 20.52 0.26
CA ALA A 315 -15.90 20.04 0.68
C ALA A 315 -14.86 20.33 -0.41
N PHE A 316 -13.89 21.18 -0.10
CA PHE A 316 -12.78 21.57 -0.98
C PHE A 316 -11.56 20.72 -0.61
N GLY A 317 -11.36 19.62 -1.34
CA GLY A 317 -10.25 18.71 -1.08
C GLY A 317 -8.94 19.18 -1.71
N TYR A 318 -9.00 19.81 -2.87
CA TYR A 318 -7.87 20.47 -3.50
C TYR A 318 -8.44 21.40 -4.58
N TRP A 319 -9.08 22.49 -4.17
CA TRP A 319 -9.76 23.36 -5.12
C TRP A 319 -8.75 24.18 -5.90
N ASP A 320 -8.63 23.87 -7.18
CA ASP A 320 -7.66 24.40 -8.14
C ASP A 320 -8.07 23.99 -9.56
N ASP A 321 -7.36 24.45 -10.59
CA ASP A 321 -7.61 24.14 -12.00
C ASP A 321 -7.15 22.70 -12.37
N LEU A 322 -7.97 21.71 -11.99
CA LEU A 322 -7.67 20.29 -12.14
C LEU A 322 -8.39 19.66 -13.35
N TYR A 323 -7.67 18.76 -14.01
CA TYR A 323 -8.02 18.23 -15.31
C TYR A 323 -7.85 16.70 -15.37
N ILE A 324 -8.72 16.05 -16.14
CA ILE A 324 -8.54 14.65 -16.57
C ILE A 324 -8.17 14.66 -18.04
N TYR A 325 -6.97 14.20 -18.36
CA TYR A 325 -6.50 14.04 -19.74
C TYR A 325 -6.96 12.70 -20.31
N ALA A 326 -7.56 12.75 -21.50
CA ALA A 326 -7.89 11.59 -22.32
C ALA A 326 -6.64 10.74 -22.60
N GLY A 327 -6.83 9.43 -22.65
CA GLY A 327 -5.76 8.45 -22.85
C GLY A 327 -4.91 8.19 -21.59
N THR A 328 -5.27 8.76 -20.44
CA THR A 328 -4.57 8.53 -19.18
C THR A 328 -5.38 7.70 -18.20
N SER A 329 -4.77 7.33 -17.07
CA SER A 329 -5.42 6.64 -15.97
C SER A 329 -6.13 7.58 -14.97
N GLN A 330 -6.10 8.90 -15.23
CA GLN A 330 -6.73 9.93 -14.41
C GLN A 330 -8.25 9.78 -14.43
N SER A 331 -8.86 9.91 -13.27
CA SER A 331 -10.32 9.92 -13.07
C SER A 331 -10.63 10.25 -11.61
N VAL A 332 -11.90 10.52 -11.32
CA VAL A 332 -12.44 10.46 -9.97
C VAL A 332 -13.21 9.16 -9.79
N TYR A 333 -13.01 8.51 -8.65
CA TYR A 333 -13.66 7.25 -8.26
C TYR A 333 -14.44 7.47 -6.99
N TYR A 334 -15.57 6.78 -6.83
CA TYR A 334 -16.31 6.78 -5.57
C TYR A 334 -16.81 5.39 -5.19
N GLY A 335 -17.11 5.22 -3.90
CA GLY A 335 -17.51 3.92 -3.38
C GLY A 335 -17.52 3.86 -1.87
N THR A 336 -18.07 2.77 -1.33
CA THR A 336 -18.19 2.57 0.11
C THR A 336 -17.17 1.60 0.66
N THR A 337 -16.60 1.93 1.81
CA THR A 337 -15.83 0.99 2.63
C THR A 337 -16.57 0.74 3.95
N GLY A 338 -16.19 -0.32 4.67
CA GLY A 338 -16.83 -0.69 5.92
C GLY A 338 -18.16 -1.42 5.72
N THR A 339 -18.97 -1.47 6.79
CA THR A 339 -20.25 -2.19 6.80
C THR A 339 -21.27 -1.38 7.58
N TYR A 340 -22.54 -1.42 7.15
CA TYR A 340 -23.63 -0.76 7.85
C TYR A 340 -23.64 -1.13 9.36
N PRO A 341 -23.91 -0.17 10.27
CA PRO A 341 -24.18 1.26 10.06
C PRO A 341 -22.93 2.16 10.13
N ASN A 342 -21.73 1.60 9.89
CA ASN A 342 -20.45 2.31 10.02
C ASN A 342 -19.69 2.29 8.68
N ARG A 343 -20.39 2.62 7.58
CA ARG A 343 -19.75 2.76 6.27
C ARG A 343 -19.07 4.11 6.14
N ASN A 344 -18.06 4.16 5.28
CA ASN A 344 -17.46 5.41 4.82
C ASN A 344 -17.70 5.52 3.32
N LEU A 345 -18.11 6.69 2.86
CA LEU A 345 -18.20 7.03 1.45
C LEU A 345 -16.90 7.75 1.08
N VAL A 346 -16.17 7.20 0.13
CA VAL A 346 -14.86 7.70 -0.30
C VAL A 346 -15.00 8.21 -1.72
N PHE A 347 -14.52 9.41 -1.97
CA PHE A 347 -14.23 9.95 -3.30
C PHE A 347 -12.71 10.01 -3.44
N GLU A 348 -12.14 9.30 -4.41
CA GLU A 348 -10.71 9.32 -4.71
C GLU A 348 -10.48 10.08 -6.00
N PHE A 349 -9.76 11.19 -5.89
CA PHE A 349 -9.33 12.03 -6.99
C PHE A 349 -7.96 11.55 -7.44
N TYR A 350 -7.81 11.27 -8.73
CA TYR A 350 -6.52 11.09 -9.38
C TYR A 350 -6.51 11.89 -10.68
N MET A 351 -5.91 13.08 -10.64
CA MET A 351 -6.04 14.11 -11.67
C MET A 351 -4.70 14.76 -11.95
N ALA A 352 -4.64 15.61 -12.98
CA ALA A 352 -3.53 16.51 -13.22
C ALA A 352 -3.97 17.98 -13.17
N HIS A 353 -3.03 18.92 -13.29
CA HIS A 353 -3.35 20.35 -13.44
C HIS A 353 -3.63 20.67 -14.92
N PHE A 354 -4.52 21.61 -15.18
CA PHE A 354 -4.76 22.14 -16.53
C PHE A 354 -3.48 22.75 -17.12
N GLY A 355 -3.17 22.46 -18.38
CA GLY A 355 -1.91 22.90 -19.02
C GLY A 355 -0.62 22.28 -18.48
N ALA A 356 -0.67 21.47 -17.41
CA ALA A 356 0.48 20.81 -16.81
C ALA A 356 0.21 19.32 -16.51
N PRO A 357 0.12 18.46 -17.55
CA PRO A 357 -0.26 17.05 -17.43
C PRO A 357 0.69 16.18 -16.58
N ASN A 358 1.87 16.69 -16.26
CA ASN A 358 2.88 16.01 -15.44
C ASN A 358 2.79 16.36 -13.93
N LEU A 359 1.94 17.31 -13.56
CA LEU A 359 1.62 17.60 -12.16
C LEU A 359 0.43 16.74 -11.77
N TYR A 360 0.60 15.86 -10.79
CA TYR A 360 -0.40 14.87 -10.40
C TYR A 360 -0.91 15.15 -9.00
N TYR A 361 -2.21 14.97 -8.84
CA TYR A 361 -2.93 15.22 -7.60
C TYR A 361 -3.73 13.97 -7.27
N ARG A 362 -3.40 13.38 -6.12
CA ARG A 362 -4.01 12.18 -5.59
C ARG A 362 -4.40 12.36 -4.14
N PHE A 363 -5.70 12.44 -3.92
CA PHE A 363 -6.26 12.60 -2.59
C PHE A 363 -7.63 11.94 -2.50
N GLN A 364 -8.12 11.77 -1.28
CA GLN A 364 -9.46 11.28 -1.01
C GLN A 364 -10.25 12.28 -0.18
N ILE A 365 -11.55 12.38 -0.45
CA ILE A 365 -12.55 13.01 0.41
C ILE A 365 -13.44 11.91 0.98
N VAL A 366 -13.54 11.83 2.31
CA VAL A 366 -14.22 10.74 3.01
C VAL A 366 -15.29 11.27 3.95
N PHE A 367 -16.53 10.83 3.72
CA PHE A 367 -17.68 11.05 4.60
C PHE A 367 -18.00 9.79 5.38
N PHE A 368 -18.55 9.95 6.58
CA PHE A 368 -18.76 8.85 7.54
C PHE A 368 -20.24 8.69 7.88
N GLU A 369 -20.79 7.49 7.71
CA GLU A 369 -22.18 7.17 8.05
C GLU A 369 -22.44 7.31 9.56
N ALA A 370 -21.49 6.90 10.39
CA ALA A 370 -21.64 6.87 11.85
C ALA A 370 -21.29 8.20 12.55
N THR A 371 -20.66 9.13 11.83
CA THR A 371 -20.23 10.43 12.36
C THR A 371 -20.55 11.53 11.35
N PRO A 372 -21.84 11.96 11.27
CA PRO A 372 -22.25 13.06 10.40
C PRO A 372 -21.50 14.35 10.76
N ASN A 373 -21.42 15.31 9.83
CA ASN A 373 -20.67 16.56 9.97
C ASN A 373 -19.14 16.41 10.04
N VAL A 374 -18.63 15.19 9.90
CA VAL A 374 -17.19 14.95 9.81
C VAL A 374 -16.83 14.58 8.38
N VAL A 375 -15.89 15.32 7.81
CA VAL A 375 -15.26 14.98 6.53
C VAL A 375 -13.75 14.87 6.73
N ARG A 376 -13.14 13.89 6.08
CA ARG A 376 -11.70 13.63 6.16
C ARG A 376 -11.07 13.66 4.79
N TYR A 377 -9.95 14.37 4.68
CA TYR A 377 -9.10 14.35 3.50
C TYR A 377 -7.87 13.50 3.75
N LEU A 378 -7.48 12.70 2.75
CA LEU A 378 -6.24 11.94 2.77
C LEU A 378 -5.41 12.31 1.54
N TYR A 379 -4.21 12.83 1.73
CA TYR A 379 -3.30 13.18 0.64
C TYR A 379 -2.25 12.10 0.45
N TYR A 380 -2.06 11.68 -0.79
CA TYR A 380 -1.05 10.70 -1.19
C TYR A 380 0.02 11.32 -2.09
N GLN A 381 -0.40 12.26 -2.94
CA GLN A 381 0.45 13.01 -3.86
C GLN A 381 -0.22 14.34 -4.20
N ALA A 382 0.54 15.42 -4.24
CA ALA A 382 0.13 16.71 -4.81
C ALA A 382 1.41 17.39 -5.31
N SER A 383 1.66 17.36 -6.62
CA SER A 383 3.00 17.64 -7.18
C SER A 383 3.61 19.00 -6.76
N ASP A 384 2.79 20.03 -6.56
CA ASP A 384 3.17 21.39 -6.17
C ASP A 384 3.10 21.63 -4.64
N SER A 385 2.79 20.61 -3.85
CA SER A 385 2.66 20.68 -2.40
C SER A 385 1.64 21.71 -1.90
N GLY A 386 0.55 21.98 -2.63
CA GLY A 386 -0.52 22.88 -2.18
C GLY A 386 -0.30 24.35 -2.55
N ALA A 387 0.60 24.64 -3.49
CA ALA A 387 1.01 26.00 -3.83
C ALA A 387 -0.08 26.86 -4.50
N SER A 388 -1.10 26.25 -5.11
CA SER A 388 -2.12 26.95 -5.91
C SER A 388 -3.55 26.57 -5.53
N CYS A 389 -3.76 25.88 -4.40
CA CYS A 389 -5.06 25.32 -4.06
C CYS A 389 -5.70 25.94 -2.82
N THR A 390 -7.02 25.80 -2.74
CA THR A 390 -7.79 26.01 -1.52
C THR A 390 -8.24 24.68 -0.93
N ILE A 391 -7.95 24.48 0.36
CA ILE A 391 -8.35 23.29 1.12
C ILE A 391 -9.23 23.73 2.30
N GLY A 392 -10.42 23.16 2.40
CA GLY A 392 -11.34 23.50 3.48
C GLY A 392 -12.75 22.97 3.27
N VAL A 393 -13.69 23.54 4.01
CA VAL A 393 -15.12 23.28 3.91
C VAL A 393 -15.90 24.58 4.07
N GLN A 394 -17.05 24.70 3.42
CA GLN A 394 -17.98 25.81 3.66
C GLN A 394 -19.43 25.33 3.72
N SER A 395 -20.28 26.11 4.39
CA SER A 395 -21.73 25.89 4.48
C SER A 395 -22.50 26.50 3.30
N SER A 396 -22.07 27.68 2.86
CA SER A 396 -22.70 28.44 1.78
C SER A 396 -21.73 29.49 1.23
N GLY A 397 -22.14 30.22 0.20
CA GLY A 397 -21.36 31.31 -0.39
C GLY A 397 -21.07 32.48 0.57
N THR A 398 -21.73 32.53 1.71
CA THR A 398 -21.50 33.52 2.78
C THR A 398 -21.01 32.87 4.09
N GLY A 399 -20.69 31.58 4.05
CA GLY A 399 -20.22 30.82 5.21
C GLY A 399 -21.32 30.24 6.10
N PRO A 400 -20.98 29.75 7.30
CA PRO A 400 -19.61 29.67 7.86
C PRO A 400 -18.68 28.76 7.05
N SER A 401 -17.36 28.94 7.20
CA SER A 401 -16.32 28.13 6.55
C SER A 401 -15.22 27.73 7.54
N MET A 402 -14.47 26.69 7.19
CA MET A 402 -13.19 26.36 7.81
C MET A 402 -12.16 26.16 6.70
N THR A 403 -11.12 26.98 6.73
CA THR A 403 -10.01 26.95 5.77
C THR A 403 -8.78 26.33 6.43
N TYR A 404 -8.17 25.36 5.75
CA TYR A 404 -6.87 24.82 6.13
C TYR A 404 -5.73 25.58 5.45
N SER A 405 -5.85 25.82 4.14
CA SER A 405 -4.87 26.57 3.37
C SER A 405 -5.49 27.21 2.12
N VAL A 406 -4.83 28.26 1.64
CA VAL A 406 -5.07 28.94 0.37
C VAL A 406 -3.69 29.28 -0.20
N ASP A 407 -3.38 28.84 -1.42
CA ASP A 407 -2.13 29.15 -2.14
C ASP A 407 -0.87 29.02 -1.27
N THR A 408 -0.81 27.96 -0.47
CA THR A 408 0.21 27.77 0.56
C THR A 408 1.09 26.57 0.21
N ALA A 409 2.22 26.84 -0.44
CA ALA A 409 3.22 25.83 -0.74
C ALA A 409 3.70 25.11 0.53
N GLY A 410 3.76 23.79 0.49
CA GLY A 410 4.11 22.94 1.63
C GLY A 410 2.95 22.63 2.59
N SER A 411 1.74 23.14 2.33
CA SER A 411 0.56 22.81 3.14
C SER A 411 0.14 21.34 3.02
N VAL A 412 0.42 20.72 1.87
CA VAL A 412 0.29 19.28 1.68
C VAL A 412 1.62 18.71 1.18
N PRO A 413 2.01 17.49 1.59
CA PRO A 413 3.24 16.88 1.11
C PRO A 413 3.14 16.54 -0.38
N ALA A 414 4.24 16.76 -1.12
CA ALA A 414 4.37 16.36 -2.52
C ALA A 414 3.96 14.89 -2.75
N GLY A 415 4.28 14.04 -1.77
CA GLY A 415 3.91 12.64 -1.73
C GLY A 415 4.55 11.82 -2.86
N SER A 416 3.98 10.66 -3.15
CA SER A 416 4.40 9.83 -4.28
C SER A 416 3.21 9.05 -4.80
N SER A 417 3.10 8.96 -6.12
CA SER A 417 2.11 8.12 -6.78
C SER A 417 2.22 6.69 -6.27
N THR A 418 3.42 6.14 -6.05
CA THR A 418 3.58 4.74 -5.64
C THR A 418 3.17 4.42 -4.20
N THR A 419 2.81 5.41 -3.38
CA THR A 419 2.48 5.20 -1.96
C THR A 419 1.04 4.72 -1.79
N SER A 420 0.85 3.64 -1.01
CA SER A 420 -0.48 3.14 -0.65
C SER A 420 -1.06 3.77 0.62
N SER A 421 -0.25 4.54 1.35
CA SER A 421 -0.63 5.20 2.60
C SER A 421 -0.62 6.70 2.39
N ALA A 422 -1.61 7.37 2.96
CA ALA A 422 -1.65 8.82 2.96
C ALA A 422 -0.46 9.37 3.77
N THR A 423 0.12 10.45 3.28
CA THR A 423 1.20 11.21 3.91
C THR A 423 0.68 12.33 4.79
N LEU A 424 -0.57 12.74 4.58
CA LEU A 424 -1.27 13.70 5.41
C LEU A 424 -2.75 13.33 5.49
N THR A 425 -3.32 13.43 6.68
CA THR A 425 -4.75 13.31 6.93
C THR A 425 -5.25 14.60 7.57
N LEU A 426 -6.30 15.19 7.00
CA LEU A 426 -7.03 16.31 7.58
C LEU A 426 -8.43 15.87 7.97
N THR A 427 -8.94 16.27 9.12
CA THR A 427 -10.33 15.99 9.53
C THR A 427 -11.00 17.27 9.94
N PHE A 428 -12.12 17.60 9.29
CA PHE A 428 -12.97 18.74 9.63
C PHE A 428 -14.23 18.23 10.32
N ASN A 429 -14.59 18.84 11.44
CA ASN A 429 -15.85 18.63 12.13
C ASN A 429 -16.67 19.91 12.09
N THR A 430 -17.62 19.97 11.17
CA THR A 430 -18.47 21.16 10.96
C THR A 430 -19.51 21.36 12.05
N ALA A 431 -19.78 20.34 12.87
CA ALA A 431 -20.67 20.49 14.02
C ALA A 431 -19.98 21.25 15.17
N SER A 432 -18.67 21.06 15.35
CA SER A 432 -17.89 21.76 16.37
C SER A 432 -17.10 22.97 15.84
N GLY A 433 -17.04 23.16 14.52
CA GLY A 433 -16.23 24.23 13.91
C GLY A 433 -14.73 24.02 14.14
N THR A 434 -14.27 22.77 14.22
CA THR A 434 -12.86 22.44 14.45
C THR A 434 -12.29 21.57 13.34
N TYR A 435 -10.99 21.67 13.11
CA TYR A 435 -10.26 20.75 12.25
C TYR A 435 -8.96 20.28 12.91
N SER A 436 -8.43 19.16 12.43
CA SER A 436 -7.16 18.60 12.88
C SER A 436 -6.36 18.01 11.72
N SER A 437 -5.05 17.93 11.89
CA SER A 437 -4.12 17.34 10.93
C SER A 437 -3.26 16.27 11.60
N SER A 438 -2.89 15.23 10.83
CA SER A 438 -1.94 14.20 11.25
C SER A 438 -1.17 13.66 10.05
N GLY A 439 0.16 13.54 10.16
CA GLY A 439 1.06 13.01 9.13
C GLY A 439 2.01 11.96 9.68
#